data_AF-A0A7C7SFX4-F1
#
_entry.id   AF-A0A7C7SFX4-F1
#
_cell.length_a   1.000
_cell.length_b   1.000
_cell.length_c   1.000
_cell.angle_alpha   90.00
_cell.angle_beta   90.00
_cell.angle_gamma   90.00
#
_symmetry.space_group_name_H-M   'P 1'
#
loop_
_entity.id
_entity.type
_entity.pdbx_description
1 polymer ?
#
loop_
_entity_poly.entity_id
_entity_poly.type
_entity_poly.pdbx_seq_one_letter_code
_entity_poly.pdbx_strand_id
1 'polypeptide(L)' 'MIITRKALPRRTVLRGLGATLALPLLDGMVPALTALEQTAARPVRRFGVVYLPNGVVIDQWTPAPSDDGTPFKLSPILQP' A
#
# COMPACT_ATOMS: atom_id res chain seq x y z
N MET A 1 12.06 -23.38 -18.19
CA MET A 1 11.89 -23.11 -16.75
C MET A 1 10.40 -23.20 -16.42
N ILE A 2 10.01 -24.00 -15.41
CA ILE A 2 8.61 -24.14 -14.97
C ILE A 2 8.45 -23.43 -13.63
N ILE A 3 7.43 -22.58 -13.48
CA ILE A 3 7.17 -21.81 -12.26
C ILE A 3 5.76 -22.11 -11.78
N THR A 4 5.65 -22.77 -10.63
CA THR A 4 4.37 -23.24 -10.09
C THR A 4 3.65 -22.21 -9.23
N ARG A 5 4.34 -21.12 -8.83
CA ARG A 5 3.84 -20.05 -7.92
C ARG A 5 3.24 -20.57 -6.61
N LYS A 6 3.62 -21.77 -6.17
CA LYS A 6 3.21 -22.29 -4.87
C LYS A 6 3.89 -21.47 -3.77
N ALA A 7 3.13 -21.10 -2.75
CA ALA A 7 3.61 -20.38 -1.58
C ALA A 7 3.05 -21.01 -0.30
N LEU A 8 3.82 -20.92 0.78
CA LEU A 8 3.41 -21.42 2.08
C LEU A 8 2.29 -20.53 2.69
N PRO A 9 1.14 -21.10 3.06
CA PRO A 9 0.06 -20.33 3.67
C PRO A 9 0.43 -19.93 5.11
N ARG A 10 0.73 -18.63 5.31
CA ARG A 10 1.12 -18.06 6.62
C ARG A 10 0.18 -18.47 7.76
N ARG A 11 -1.13 -18.45 7.52
CA ARG A 11 -2.15 -18.80 8.53
C ARG A 11 -2.00 -20.24 9.03
N THR A 12 -1.72 -21.19 8.13
CA THR A 12 -1.55 -22.60 8.48
C THR A 12 -0.28 -22.79 9.31
N VAL A 13 0.80 -22.13 8.91
CA VAL A 13 2.09 -22.17 9.64
C VAL A 13 1.92 -21.60 11.06
N LEU A 14 1.30 -20.43 11.20
CA LEU A 14 1.07 -19.80 12.50
C LEU A 14 0.13 -20.61 13.40
N ARG A 15 -0.88 -21.28 12.83
CA ARG A 15 -1.79 -22.16 13.59
C ARG A 15 -1.11 -23.46 14.03
N GLY A 16 -0.23 -24.03 13.21
CA GLY A 16 0.43 -25.30 13.50
C GLY A 16 1.64 -25.17 14.43
N LEU A 17 2.42 -24.10 14.31
CA LEU A 17 3.62 -23.88 15.13
C LEU A 17 3.35 -22.98 16.34
N GLY A 18 2.22 -22.27 16.39
CA GLY A 18 1.90 -21.36 17.48
C GLY A 18 2.96 -20.26 17.64
N ALA A 19 3.24 -19.86 18.89
CA ALA A 19 4.23 -18.83 19.22
C ALA A 19 5.69 -19.37 19.29
N THR A 20 5.94 -20.62 18.89
CA THR A 20 7.29 -21.24 19.02
C THR A 20 8.33 -20.59 18.11
N LEU A 21 7.90 -19.95 17.03
CA LEU A 21 8.73 -19.10 16.19
C LEU A 21 8.14 -17.70 16.20
N ALA A 22 8.88 -16.74 16.75
CA ALA A 22 8.60 -15.31 16.60
C ALA A 22 8.88 -14.82 15.16
N LEU A 23 8.69 -15.67 14.14
CA LEU A 23 9.23 -15.40 12.82
C LEU A 23 8.39 -14.37 12.06
N PRO A 24 9.03 -13.35 11.45
CA PRO A 24 8.40 -12.54 10.43
C PRO A 24 8.05 -13.37 9.18
N LEU A 25 7.48 -12.69 8.18
CA LEU A 25 7.11 -13.27 6.89
C LEU A 25 8.34 -13.93 6.22
N LEU A 26 8.24 -15.22 5.88
CA LEU A 26 9.28 -15.96 5.17
C LEU A 26 9.21 -15.71 3.65
N ASP A 27 10.35 -15.74 2.96
CA ASP A 27 10.40 -15.62 1.49
C ASP A 27 9.57 -16.69 0.78
N GLY A 28 9.54 -17.93 1.30
CA GLY A 28 8.70 -19.01 0.76
C GLY A 28 7.18 -18.80 0.91
N MET A 29 6.74 -17.74 1.60
CA MET A 29 5.33 -17.33 1.67
C MET A 29 4.95 -16.35 0.54
N VAL A 30 5.91 -15.94 -0.29
CA VAL A 30 5.68 -15.07 -1.45
C VAL A 30 5.74 -15.93 -2.72
N PRO A 31 4.68 -15.96 -3.55
CA PRO A 31 4.71 -16.68 -4.82
C PRO A 31 5.80 -16.15 -5.76
N ALA A 32 6.54 -17.05 -6.40
CA ALA A 32 7.63 -16.69 -7.31
C ALA A 32 7.13 -15.86 -8.52
N LEU A 33 7.90 -14.82 -8.88
CA LEU A 33 7.59 -13.87 -9.97
C LEU A 33 6.20 -13.21 -9.87
N THR A 34 5.68 -13.01 -8.66
CA THR A 34 4.47 -12.21 -8.43
C THR A 34 4.86 -10.81 -7.97
N ALA A 35 4.17 -9.80 -8.48
CA ALA A 35 4.39 -8.41 -8.04
C ALA A 35 4.15 -8.28 -6.54
N LEU A 36 5.15 -7.77 -5.79
CA LEU A 36 5.09 -7.68 -4.32
C LEU A 36 3.86 -6.93 -3.80
N GLU A 37 3.40 -5.91 -4.54
CA GLU A 37 2.17 -5.14 -4.27
C GLU A 37 0.91 -6.02 -4.16
N GLN A 38 0.91 -7.20 -4.79
CA GLN A 38 -0.20 -8.16 -4.76
C GLN A 38 -0.01 -9.27 -3.71
N THR A 39 0.98 -9.16 -2.84
CA THR A 39 1.34 -10.22 -1.89
C THR A 39 1.26 -9.76 -0.43
N ALA A 40 1.30 -10.71 0.51
CA ALA A 40 1.39 -10.40 1.93
C ALA A 40 2.72 -9.71 2.32
N ALA A 41 3.71 -9.69 1.43
CA ALA A 41 4.97 -8.97 1.59
C ALA A 41 4.90 -7.50 1.13
N ARG A 42 3.72 -6.98 0.79
CA ARG A 42 3.58 -5.59 0.35
C ARG A 42 4.18 -4.64 1.41
N PRO A 43 5.16 -3.80 1.05
CA PRO A 43 5.75 -2.87 2.00
C PRO A 43 4.72 -1.84 2.46
N VAL A 44 4.80 -1.45 3.73
CA VAL A 44 4.01 -0.33 4.25
C VAL A 44 4.66 0.97 3.77
N ARG A 45 3.91 1.78 3.01
CA ARG A 45 4.35 3.13 2.62
C ARG A 45 4.27 4.02 3.86
N ARG A 46 5.43 4.34 4.44
CA ARG A 46 5.55 5.17 5.65
C ARG A 46 6.00 6.61 5.36
N PHE A 47 6.48 6.84 4.15
CA PHE A 47 7.00 8.13 3.71
C PHE A 47 6.30 8.54 2.42
N GLY A 48 5.77 9.75 2.40
CA GLY A 48 5.20 10.39 1.23
C GLY A 48 5.63 11.84 1.23
N VAL A 49 6.03 12.32 0.05
CA VAL A 49 6.40 13.73 -0.16
C VAL A 49 5.63 14.23 -1.36
N VAL A 50 5.03 15.39 -1.20
CA VAL A 50 4.41 16.15 -2.27
C VAL A 50 5.21 17.43 -2.42
N TYR A 51 5.78 17.65 -3.60
CA TYR A 51 6.54 18.86 -3.91
C TYR A 51 5.69 19.77 -4.79
N LEU A 52 5.65 21.06 -4.42
CA LEU A 52 4.96 22.12 -5.15
C LEU A 52 6.04 23.04 -5.75
N PRO A 53 6.22 23.06 -7.08
CA PRO A 53 7.23 23.90 -7.72
C PRO A 53 6.83 25.38 -7.74
N ASN A 54 7.75 26.23 -8.18
CA ASN A 54 7.46 27.65 -8.42
C ASN A 54 6.34 27.80 -9.46
N GLY A 55 5.42 28.74 -9.21
CA GLY A 55 4.30 29.03 -10.10
C GLY A 55 2.99 28.32 -9.76
N VAL A 56 2.94 27.50 -8.69
CA VAL A 56 1.68 26.98 -8.18
C VAL A 56 0.85 28.11 -7.55
N VAL A 57 -0.39 28.25 -8.00
CA VAL A 57 -1.39 29.09 -7.33
C VAL A 57 -2.00 28.28 -6.19
N ILE A 58 -1.43 28.40 -4.97
CA ILE A 58 -1.80 27.57 -3.81
C ILE A 58 -3.30 27.64 -3.51
N ASP A 59 -3.93 28.80 -3.67
CA ASP A 59 -5.38 28.98 -3.46
C ASP A 59 -6.23 28.13 -4.40
N GLN A 60 -5.74 27.86 -5.61
CA GLN A 60 -6.41 27.00 -6.58
C GLN A 60 -5.98 25.55 -6.45
N TRP A 61 -4.90 25.23 -5.72
CA TRP A 61 -4.44 23.88 -5.47
C TRP A 61 -4.98 23.28 -4.17
N THR A 62 -5.20 24.10 -3.15
CA THR A 62 -5.62 23.62 -1.83
C THR A 62 -7.12 23.32 -1.84
N PRO A 63 -7.55 22.07 -1.54
CA PRO A 63 -8.96 21.74 -1.44
C PRO A 63 -9.67 22.58 -0.35
N ALA A 64 -10.89 23.02 -0.64
CA ALA A 64 -11.69 23.75 0.33
C ALA A 64 -12.43 22.78 1.27
N PRO A 65 -12.85 23.22 2.48
CA PRO A 65 -13.82 22.48 3.29
C PRO A 65 -15.10 22.19 2.47
N SER A 66 -15.73 21.05 2.73
CA SER A 66 -16.96 20.66 2.05
C SER A 66 -18.15 20.73 3.00
N ASP A 67 -19.27 21.23 2.50
CA ASP A 67 -20.55 21.30 3.22
C ASP A 67 -21.38 20.01 3.06
N ASP A 68 -20.99 19.13 2.11
CA ASP A 68 -21.77 17.96 1.70
C ASP A 68 -21.37 16.68 2.46
N GLY A 69 -20.63 16.82 3.56
CA GLY A 69 -20.13 15.70 4.38
C GLY A 69 -18.95 14.93 3.78
N THR A 70 -18.41 15.37 2.64
CA THR A 70 -17.12 14.88 2.14
C THR A 70 -15.95 15.54 2.89
N PRO A 71 -14.76 14.92 2.96
CA PRO A 71 -13.65 15.49 3.74
C PRO A 71 -13.11 16.81 3.15
N PHE A 72 -13.30 17.06 1.86
CA PHE A 72 -12.89 18.27 1.17
C PHE A 72 -13.59 18.38 -0.19
N LYS A 73 -13.73 19.61 -0.69
CA LYS A 73 -14.16 19.91 -2.05
C LYS A 73 -12.92 20.14 -2.92
N LEU A 74 -12.79 19.34 -3.97
CA LEU A 74 -11.67 19.46 -4.91
C LEU A 74 -11.69 20.83 -5.59
N SER A 75 -10.55 21.50 -5.54
CA SER A 75 -10.34 22.75 -6.28
C SER A 75 -10.33 22.47 -7.80
N PRO A 76 -10.53 23.50 -8.65
CA PRO A 76 -10.70 23.31 -10.09
C PRO A 76 -9.57 22.52 -10.76
N ILE A 77 -8.32 22.73 -10.32
CA ILE A 77 -7.14 22.06 -10.91
C ILE A 77 -6.97 20.61 -10.45
N LEU A 78 -7.71 20.19 -9.42
CA LEU A 78 -7.69 18.82 -8.90
C LEU A 78 -8.88 17.98 -9.40
N GLN A 79 -9.80 18.58 -10.16
CA GLN A 79 -10.91 17.87 -10.77
C GLN A 79 -10.43 17.06 -11.99
N PRO A 80 -11.03 15.89 -12.27
CA PRO A 80 -10.65 15.01 -13.37
C PRO A 80 -10.93 15.60 -14.75
#